data_AF-A0A2E8U334-F1
#
_entry.id   AF-A0A2E8U334-F1
#
_cell.length_a   1.000
_cell.length_b   1.000
_cell.length_c   1.000
_cell.angle_alpha   90.00
_cell.angle_beta   90.00
_cell.angle_gamma   90.00
#
_symmetry.space_group_name_H-M   'P 1'
#
loop_
_entity.id
_entity.type
_entity.pdbx_description
1 polymer ?
#
loop_
_entity_poly.entity_id
_entity_poly.type
_entity_poly.pdbx_seq_one_letter_code
_entity_poly.pdbx_strand_id
1 'polypeptide(L)'
;RLSSGKLFGRGIVMNITNPKVTVFFLAYLPQFTDPDFGSLHGQMMILGAFFIVATLMIFGSIAWFAGLLSEFLRGSNRTQRVINWIVAIIFICLAIRLLMVTH
;
A
#
# COMPACT_ATOMS: atom_id res chain seq x y z
N ARG A 1 13.29 -9.65 19.35
CA ARG A 1 12.18 -9.40 18.40
C ARG A 1 11.26 -8.35 19.03
N LEU A 2 10.91 -7.27 18.33
CA LEU A 2 9.99 -6.25 18.88
C LEU A 2 8.60 -6.89 19.11
N SER A 3 7.93 -6.52 20.20
CA SER A 3 6.52 -6.90 20.43
C SER A 3 5.65 -6.37 19.28
N SER A 4 4.63 -7.14 18.89
CA SER A 4 3.69 -6.78 17.81
C SER A 4 3.10 -5.38 18.00
N GLY A 5 2.80 -4.96 19.23
CA GLY A 5 2.31 -3.61 19.53
C GLY A 5 3.34 -2.51 19.24
N LYS A 6 4.63 -2.77 19.48
CA LYS A 6 5.72 -1.83 19.19
C LYS A 6 6.00 -1.72 17.69
N LEU A 7 5.81 -2.81 16.94
CA LEU A 7 5.83 -2.81 15.47
C LEU A 7 4.67 -2.01 14.89
N PHE A 8 3.45 -2.23 15.40
CA PHE A 8 2.26 -1.49 14.99
C PHE A 8 2.39 0.02 15.25
N GLY A 9 2.79 0.41 16.46
CA GLY A 9 3.03 1.80 16.80
C GLY A 9 4.10 2.45 15.92
N ARG A 10 5.19 1.73 15.63
CA ARG A 10 6.23 2.22 14.70
C ARG A 10 5.68 2.42 13.28
N GLY A 11 4.82 1.52 12.82
CA GLY A 11 4.14 1.64 11.52
C GLY A 11 3.20 2.85 11.44
N ILE A 12 2.45 3.13 12.51
CA ILE A 12 1.61 4.33 12.62
C ILE A 12 2.47 5.58 12.54
N VAL A 13 3.50 5.68 13.38
CA VAL A 13 4.38 6.85 13.40
C VAL A 13 5.04 7.07 12.04
N MET A 14 5.52 6.01 11.40
CA MET A 14 6.14 6.07 10.07
C MET A 14 5.15 6.55 8.99
N ASN A 15 3.88 6.14 9.05
CA ASN A 15 2.87 6.59 8.09
C ASN A 15 2.43 8.03 8.34
N ILE A 16 2.18 8.42 9.59
CA ILE A 16 1.77 9.79 9.94
C ILE A 16 2.87 10.80 9.60
N THR A 17 4.13 10.43 9.85
CA THR A 17 5.28 11.30 9.54
C THR A 17 5.64 11.33 8.05
N ASN A 18 4.99 10.52 7.21
CA ASN A 18 5.24 10.50 5.78
C ASN A 18 4.46 11.64 5.09
N PRO A 19 5.12 12.74 4.68
CA PRO A 19 4.42 13.89 4.09
C PRO A 19 3.73 13.53 2.78
N LYS A 20 4.18 12.48 2.08
CA LYS A 20 3.58 12.03 0.82
C LYS A 20 2.14 11.59 1.02
N VAL A 21 1.85 10.86 2.10
CA VAL A 21 0.51 10.35 2.40
C VAL A 21 -0.42 11.52 2.74
N THR A 22 0.04 12.39 3.63
CA THR A 22 -0.73 13.58 4.05
C THR A 22 -1.04 14.52 2.89
N VAL A 23 -0.03 14.84 2.07
CA VAL A 23 -0.21 15.70 0.88
C VAL A 23 -1.17 15.05 -0.13
N PHE A 24 -1.09 13.73 -0.34
CA PHE A 24 -2.04 13.03 -1.19
C PHE A 24 -3.48 13.19 -0.68
N PHE A 25 -3.75 12.93 0.59
CA PHE A 25 -5.11 13.07 1.12
C PHE A 25 -5.60 14.52 1.10
N LEU A 26 -4.76 15.50 1.45
CA LEU A 26 -5.15 16.90 1.39
C LEU A 26 -5.40 17.37 -0.04
N ALA A 27 -4.67 16.84 -1.02
CA ALA A 27 -4.88 17.18 -2.41
C ALA A 27 -6.16 16.54 -2.97
N TYR A 28 -6.40 15.25 -2.71
CA TYR A 28 -7.45 14.49 -3.37
C TYR A 28 -8.77 14.41 -2.59
N LEU A 29 -8.75 14.25 -1.26
CA LEU A 29 -9.96 14.03 -0.48
C LEU A 29 -10.97 15.20 -0.56
N PRO A 30 -10.55 16.48 -0.48
CA PRO A 30 -11.46 17.62 -0.60
C PRO A 30 -12.12 17.74 -1.98
N GLN A 31 -11.50 17.20 -3.04
CA GLN A 31 -12.06 17.25 -4.39
C GLN A 31 -13.33 16.40 -4.54
N PHE A 32 -13.58 15.49 -3.60
CA PHE A 32 -14.79 14.66 -3.54
C PHE A 32 -15.84 15.22 -2.56
N THR A 33 -15.59 16.40 -1.99
CA THR A 33 -16.55 17.07 -1.11
C THR A 33 -17.19 18.25 -1.81
N ASP A 34 -18.45 18.49 -1.48
CA ASP A 34 -19.24 19.54 -2.09
C ASP A 34 -19.97 20.34 -1.00
N PRO A 35 -19.74 21.67 -0.90
CA PRO A 35 -20.36 22.53 0.10
C PRO A 35 -21.89 22.49 0.12
N ASP A 36 -22.53 22.19 -1.02
CA ASP A 36 -23.99 22.18 -1.13
C ASP A 36 -24.63 20.98 -0.41
N PHE A 37 -23.85 19.93 -0.15
CA PHE A 37 -24.28 18.72 0.56
C PHE A 37 -23.97 18.76 2.08
N GLY A 38 -23.69 19.94 2.64
CA GLY A 38 -23.53 20.16 4.08
C GLY A 38 -22.09 20.35 4.54
N SER A 39 -21.78 19.96 5.78
CA SER A 39 -20.46 20.27 6.38
C SER A 39 -19.33 19.53 5.68
N LEU A 40 -18.37 20.27 5.12
CA LEU A 40 -17.16 19.71 4.49
C LEU A 40 -16.39 18.76 5.43
N HIS A 41 -16.22 19.14 6.69
CA HIS A 41 -15.55 18.32 7.70
C HIS A 41 -16.24 16.95 7.91
N GLY A 42 -17.57 16.94 7.94
CA GLY A 42 -18.35 15.71 8.07
C GLY A 42 -18.21 14.80 6.85
N GLN A 43 -18.28 15.37 5.64
CA GLN A 43 -18.04 14.62 4.41
C GLN A 43 -16.62 14.02 4.39
N MET A 44 -15.59 14.81 4.72
CA MET A 44 -14.21 14.33 4.79
C MET A 44 -14.02 13.17 5.79
N MET A 45 -14.66 13.24 6.97
CA MET A 45 -14.64 12.14 7.95
C MET A 45 -15.26 10.86 7.39
N ILE A 46 -16.40 10.96 6.72
CA ILE A 46 -17.10 9.81 6.10
C ILE A 46 -16.27 9.22 4.97
N LEU A 47 -15.74 10.04 4.06
CA LEU A 47 -14.87 9.59 2.98
C LEU A 47 -13.59 8.94 3.51
N GLY A 48 -12.98 9.50 4.56
CA GLY A 48 -11.83 8.91 5.23
C GLY A 48 -12.14 7.54 5.83
N ALA A 49 -13.27 7.41 6.53
CA ALA A 49 -13.70 6.13 7.09
C ALA A 49 -13.98 5.08 5.99
N PHE A 50 -14.66 5.48 4.91
CA PHE A 50 -14.89 4.63 3.75
C PHE A 50 -13.57 4.17 3.13
N PHE A 51 -12.61 5.08 2.95
CA PHE A 51 -11.29 4.76 2.43
C PHE A 51 -10.54 3.75 3.32
N ILE A 52 -10.60 3.92 4.65
CA ILE A 52 -10.00 2.97 5.60
C ILE A 52 -10.60 1.58 5.44
N VAL A 53 -11.94 1.47 5.37
CA VAL A 53 -12.61 0.17 5.19
C VAL A 53 -12.23 -0.47 3.86
N ALA A 54 -12.28 0.30 2.76
CA ALA A 54 -11.92 -0.17 1.44
C ALA A 54 -10.47 -0.66 1.39
N THR A 55 -9.53 0.11 1.94
CA THR A 55 -8.11 -0.28 1.99
C THR A 55 -7.88 -1.51 2.86
N LEU A 56 -8.53 -1.62 4.02
CA LEU A 56 -8.46 -2.83 4.85
C LEU A 56 -8.98 -4.07 4.10
N MET A 57 -10.08 -3.96 3.37
CA MET A 57 -10.61 -5.07 2.56
C MET A 57 -9.64 -5.46 1.43
N ILE A 58 -9.12 -4.49 0.69
CA ILE A 58 -8.23 -4.74 -0.45
C ILE A 58 -6.89 -5.30 0.03
N PHE A 59 -6.19 -4.62 0.93
CA PHE A 59 -4.90 -5.09 1.42
C PHE A 59 -5.03 -6.36 2.28
N GLY A 60 -6.12 -6.49 3.05
CA GLY A 60 -6.41 -7.70 3.81
C GLY A 60 -6.63 -8.92 2.91
N SER A 61 -7.43 -8.78 1.84
CA SER A 61 -7.63 -9.85 0.87
C SER A 61 -6.34 -10.22 0.14
N ILE A 62 -5.56 -9.22 -0.31
CA ILE A 62 -4.23 -9.46 -0.92
C ILE A 62 -3.33 -10.21 0.05
N ALA A 63 -3.25 -9.79 1.32
CA ALA A 63 -2.42 -10.45 2.33
C ALA A 63 -2.87 -11.90 2.60
N TRP A 64 -4.18 -12.14 2.66
CA TRP A 64 -4.74 -13.48 2.79
C TRP A 64 -4.34 -14.36 1.60
N PHE A 65 -4.61 -13.91 0.38
CA PHE A 65 -4.26 -14.67 -0.82
C PHE A 65 -2.76 -14.90 -0.96
N ALA A 66 -1.94 -13.92 -0.59
CA ALA A 66 -0.49 -14.06 -0.56
C ALA A 66 -0.04 -15.13 0.47
N GLY A 67 -0.70 -15.22 1.62
CA GLY A 67 -0.45 -16.28 2.61
C GLY A 67 -0.75 -17.66 2.06
N LEU A 68 -1.94 -17.85 1.49
CA LEU A 68 -2.36 -19.12 0.85
C LEU A 68 -1.39 -19.53 -0.26
N LEU A 69 -1.07 -18.58 -1.16
CA LEU A 69 -0.17 -18.85 -2.26
C LEU A 69 1.25 -19.14 -1.75
N SER A 70 1.73 -18.42 -0.73
CA SER A 70 3.06 -18.65 -0.16
C SER A 70 3.24 -20.06 0.41
N GLU A 71 2.19 -20.66 1.00
CA GLU A 71 2.25 -22.05 1.45
C GLU A 71 2.38 -23.02 0.28
N PHE A 72 1.60 -22.81 -0.79
CA PHE A 72 1.69 -23.62 -2.01
C PHE A 72 3.05 -23.48 -2.73
N LEU A 73 3.57 -22.25 -2.82
CA LEU A 73 4.84 -21.95 -3.49
C LEU A 73 6.06 -22.49 -2.73
N ARG A 74 5.96 -22.64 -1.40
CA ARG A 74 7.05 -23.19 -0.56
C ARG A 74 7.30 -24.68 -0.78
N GLY A 75 6.34 -25.43 -1.34
CA GLY A 75 6.49 -26.85 -1.61
C GLY A 75 7.44 -27.20 -2.78
N SER A 76 7.81 -26.25 -3.65
CA SER A 76 8.58 -26.52 -4.86
C SER A 76 9.74 -25.55 -5.07
N ASN A 77 10.97 -26.09 -5.03
CA ASN A 77 12.21 -25.36 -5.33
C ASN A 77 12.23 -24.76 -6.75
N ARG A 78 11.54 -25.39 -7.71
CA ARG A 78 11.45 -24.88 -9.09
C ARG A 78 10.65 -23.58 -9.13
N THR A 79 9.57 -23.50 -8.37
CA THR A 79 8.69 -22.33 -8.34
C THR A 79 9.38 -21.12 -7.71
N GLN A 80 10.10 -21.32 -6.61
CA GLN A 80 10.92 -20.25 -6.01
C GLN A 80 11.98 -19.72 -6.98
N ARG A 81 12.63 -20.62 -7.75
CA ARG A 81 13.62 -20.22 -8.75
C ARG A 81 12.99 -19.37 -9.88
N VAL A 82 11.81 -19.74 -10.35
CA VAL A 82 11.07 -18.96 -11.36
C VAL A 82 10.69 -17.57 -10.83
N ILE A 83 10.15 -17.49 -9.62
CA ILE A 83 9.80 -16.21 -8.98
C ILE A 83 11.04 -15.32 -8.85
N ASN A 84 12.16 -15.86 -8.39
CA ASN A 84 13.40 -15.10 -8.24
C ASN A 84 13.90 -14.56 -9.59
N TRP A 85 13.82 -15.34 -10.66
CA TRP A 85 14.17 -14.87 -12.01
C TRP A 85 13.23 -13.78 -12.51
N ILE A 86 11.92 -13.92 -12.29
CA ILE A 86 10.94 -12.88 -12.65
C ILE A 86 11.25 -11.58 -11.91
N VAL A 87 11.49 -11.65 -10.59
CA VAL A 87 11.84 -10.48 -9.77
C VAL A 87 13.15 -9.84 -10.25
N ALA A 88 14.16 -10.64 -10.58
CA ALA A 88 15.42 -10.15 -11.13
C ALA A 88 15.23 -9.42 -12.47
N ILE A 89 14.44 -9.98 -13.39
CA ILE A 89 14.13 -9.35 -14.68
C ILE A 89 13.41 -8.02 -14.47
N ILE A 90 12.41 -7.97 -13.56
CA ILE A 90 11.69 -6.73 -13.25
C ILE A 90 12.65 -5.65 -12.73
N PHE A 91 13.56 -5.99 -11.82
CA PHE A 91 14.54 -5.03 -11.31
C PHE A 91 15.53 -4.55 -12.37
N ILE A 92 16.00 -5.44 -13.25
CA ILE A 92 16.87 -5.06 -14.37
C ILE A 92 16.14 -4.10 -15.31
N CYS A 93 14.89 -4.40 -15.69
CA CYS A 93 14.08 -3.51 -16.51
C CYS A 93 13.85 -2.15 -15.84
N LEU A 94 13.57 -2.13 -14.53
CA LEU A 94 13.38 -0.89 -13.79
C LEU A 94 14.68 -0.05 -13.73
N ALA A 95 15.84 -0.70 -13.55
CA ALA A 95 17.14 -0.04 -13.55
C ALA A 95 17.45 0.58 -14.92
N ILE A 96 17.21 -0.15 -16.01
CA ILE A 96 17.36 0.36 -17.38
C ILE A 96 16.43 1.56 -17.60
N ARG A 97 15.15 1.47 -17.19
CA ARG A 97 14.21 2.59 -17.29
C ARG A 97 14.68 3.82 -16.51
N LEU A 98 15.19 3.63 -15.30
CA LEU A 98 15.73 4.71 -14.46
C LEU A 98 16.91 5.39 -15.14
N LEU A 99 17.85 4.62 -15.70
CA LEU A 99 18.97 5.16 -16.46
C LEU A 99 18.49 5.98 -17.67
N MET A 100 17.53 5.47 -18.44
CA MET A 100 17.00 6.17 -19.61
C MET A 100 16.21 7.44 -19.26
N VAL A 101 15.46 7.45 -18.15
CA VAL A 101 14.70 8.64 -17.70
C VAL A 101 15.62 9.74 -17.16
N THR A 102 16.81 9.37 -16.68
CA THR A 102 17.78 10.33 -16.12
C THR A 102 18.65 10.99 -17.20
N HIS A 103 18.50 10.58 -18.47
CA HIS A 103 19.12 11.18 -19.66
C HIS A 103 18.08 11.90 -20.51
#